data_AF-A0AAE4QLP3-F1
#
_entry.id   AF-A0AAE4QLP3-F1
#
_cell.length_a   1.000
_cell.length_b   1.000
_cell.length_c   1.000
_cell.angle_alpha   90.00
_cell.angle_beta   90.00
_cell.angle_gamma   90.00
#
_symmetry.space_group_name_H-M   'P 1'
#
loop_
_entity.id
_entity.type
_entity.pdbx_description
1 polymer ?
#
loop_
_entity_poly.entity_id
_entity_poly.type
_entity_poly.pdbx_seq_one_letter_code
_entity_poly.pdbx_strand_id
1 'polypeptide(L)'
;MNTTPYQISCYLVATVLAYRTFRSLFLFYKNRKQVFLFYFAFLQLTYGFYLLFFTRTINASGPQEALLWERLENACIPIFGMSLVLFVNSYRRIFSKDFVYLYILLNVLLSGIILADPNSYQIGLARERGFPVLGIVIYETDQPLLVQYFYLSGILMILWTLFKVIARFSGNPFQNPFLLAGLVVFCANVFLDILVAADAVPFPYTSHFGFLILMFSADSFLTSNQSGREIREELKQTLESPAGRKRSVEKRSRIEKGEAPDKFETLSIVSVTDSELKTHDEPILIRALGSLELERGGVRIPQIEIARKKRMLKLVKLLLIRFESGIHKEELLEVLCPGMTDKNAFNSLHVLCFRLRRILGNREALAFWEDRLFFRQDLVRTDFQLFEKHYEGGVRAIRKDDTELAIREFRSARSLYRGDFFDFDPYFPESEMRREYIRKSLIEIFRFLCEQDGARNKMEMLLEDSAAWIRLDDLEERAWRFHFEALLQLDRRGEALRKCEELRSILWKELGVEPETETLDWIERIRSGTVSRA
;
A
#
# COMPACT_ATOMS: atom_id res chain seq x y z
N MET A 1 25.71 2.98 -42.97
CA MET A 1 25.60 2.32 -41.65
C MET A 1 24.51 1.28 -41.76
N ASN A 2 24.88 0.00 -41.80
CA ASN A 2 23.92 -1.11 -41.88
C ASN A 2 23.44 -1.48 -40.47
N THR A 3 22.74 -0.56 -39.80
CA THR A 3 22.11 -0.85 -38.50
C THR A 3 20.89 -1.73 -38.69
N THR A 4 20.85 -2.87 -38.01
CA THR A 4 19.74 -3.82 -38.13
C THR A 4 18.49 -3.33 -37.36
N PRO A 5 17.28 -3.80 -37.71
CA PRO A 5 16.06 -3.44 -36.98
C PRO A 5 16.13 -3.74 -35.47
N TYR A 6 16.86 -4.79 -35.07
CA TYR A 6 17.09 -5.14 -33.67
C TYR A 6 18.06 -4.18 -32.97
N GLN A 7 19.15 -3.75 -33.62
CA GLN A 7 20.00 -2.70 -33.06
C GLN A 7 19.21 -1.40 -32.86
N ILE A 8 18.30 -1.07 -33.80
CA ILE A 8 17.40 0.07 -33.67
C ILE A 8 16.47 -0.07 -32.46
N SER A 9 15.91 -1.26 -32.19
CA SER A 9 15.07 -1.47 -30.99
C SER A 9 15.87 -1.30 -29.71
N CYS A 10 17.10 -1.81 -29.64
CA CYS A 10 17.98 -1.60 -28.49
C CYS A 10 18.29 -0.11 -28.28
N TYR A 11 18.63 0.65 -29.33
CA TYR A 11 18.87 2.09 -29.23
C TYR A 11 17.63 2.87 -28.82
N LEU A 12 16.44 2.48 -29.29
CA LEU A 12 15.18 3.07 -28.87
C LEU A 12 14.96 2.87 -27.37
N VAL A 13 15.13 1.65 -26.86
CA VAL A 13 15.01 1.36 -25.42
C VAL A 13 16.03 2.14 -24.61
N ALA A 14 17.31 2.18 -25.03
CA ALA A 14 18.35 2.95 -24.35
C ALA A 14 18.03 4.45 -24.30
N THR A 15 17.49 5.01 -25.39
CA THR A 15 17.08 6.41 -25.47
C THR A 15 15.92 6.72 -24.52
N VAL A 16 14.92 5.84 -24.46
CA VAL A 16 13.80 5.97 -23.52
C VAL A 16 14.31 5.90 -22.08
N LEU A 17 15.20 4.97 -21.76
CA LEU A 17 15.79 4.86 -20.43
C LEU A 17 16.60 6.11 -20.07
N ALA A 18 17.40 6.65 -20.99
CA ALA A 18 18.15 7.88 -20.77
C ALA A 18 17.24 9.08 -20.43
N TYR A 19 16.18 9.29 -21.22
CA TYR A 19 15.18 10.33 -20.94
C TYR A 19 14.56 10.17 -19.54
N ARG A 20 14.21 8.93 -19.18
CA ARG A 20 13.64 8.62 -17.86
C ARG A 20 14.63 8.84 -16.72
N THR A 21 15.90 8.47 -16.89
CA THR A 21 16.97 8.77 -15.93
C THR A 21 17.04 10.26 -15.66
N PHE A 22 17.06 11.10 -16.71
CA PHE A 22 17.08 12.55 -16.54
C PHE A 22 15.83 13.06 -15.80
N ARG A 23 14.64 12.54 -16.15
CA ARG A 23 13.40 12.89 -15.44
C ARG A 23 13.46 12.50 -13.97
N SER A 24 13.89 11.29 -13.63
CA SER A 24 14.00 10.82 -12.24
C SER A 24 15.06 11.60 -11.45
N LEU A 25 16.19 11.96 -12.05
CA LEU A 25 17.19 12.83 -11.44
C LEU A 25 16.65 14.25 -11.24
N PHE A 26 15.89 14.79 -12.19
CA PHE A 26 15.25 16.10 -12.06
C PHE A 26 14.22 16.11 -10.91
N LEU A 27 13.38 15.06 -10.82
CA LEU A 27 12.44 14.91 -9.71
C LEU A 27 13.16 14.76 -8.36
N PHE A 28 14.26 14.00 -8.31
CA PHE A 28 15.09 13.89 -7.11
C PHE A 28 15.76 15.23 -6.74
N TYR A 29 16.24 15.99 -7.73
CA TYR A 29 16.81 17.32 -7.51
C TYR A 29 15.77 18.27 -6.89
N LYS A 30 14.52 18.22 -7.36
CA LYS A 30 13.40 18.98 -6.81
C LYS A 30 13.00 18.50 -5.40
N ASN A 31 13.15 17.20 -5.09
CA ASN A 31 12.76 16.62 -3.80
C ASN A 31 13.81 15.65 -3.23
N ARG A 32 14.85 16.20 -2.57
CA ARG A 32 16.00 15.45 -2.02
C ARG A 32 15.63 14.40 -0.96
N LYS A 33 14.45 14.47 -0.36
CA LYS A 33 13.96 13.47 0.62
C LYS A 33 13.61 12.12 -0.03
N GLN A 34 13.40 12.09 -1.35
CA GLN A 34 12.99 10.89 -2.09
C GLN A 34 14.18 10.13 -2.66
N VAL A 35 15.00 9.55 -1.77
CA VAL A 35 16.26 8.87 -2.14
C VAL A 35 16.03 7.69 -3.11
N PHE A 36 14.85 7.07 -3.11
CA PHE A 36 14.51 6.01 -4.06
C PHE A 36 14.53 6.46 -5.53
N LEU A 37 14.21 7.73 -5.84
CA LEU A 37 14.27 8.26 -7.21
C LEU A 37 15.70 8.32 -7.74
N PHE A 38 16.66 8.59 -6.85
CA PHE A 38 18.08 8.58 -7.19
C PHE A 38 18.56 7.18 -7.57
N TYR A 39 18.25 6.18 -6.74
CA TYR A 39 18.61 4.79 -7.03
C TYR A 39 17.85 4.22 -8.23
N PHE A 40 16.60 4.65 -8.46
CA PHE A 40 15.83 4.29 -9.64
C PHE A 40 16.44 4.84 -10.94
N ALA A 41 16.89 6.10 -10.92
CA ALA A 41 17.61 6.69 -12.04
C ALA A 41 18.94 5.96 -12.30
N PHE A 42 19.67 5.61 -11.24
CA PHE A 42 20.92 4.86 -11.36
C PHE A 42 20.69 3.46 -11.96
N LEU A 43 19.64 2.75 -11.53
CA LEU A 43 19.22 1.47 -12.11
C LEU A 43 18.92 1.56 -13.62
N GLN A 44 18.19 2.59 -14.04
CA GLN A 44 17.88 2.86 -15.45
C GLN A 44 19.13 3.18 -16.27
N LEU A 45 20.02 4.01 -15.70
CA LEU A 45 21.26 4.42 -16.33
C LEU A 45 22.19 3.23 -16.58
N THR A 46 22.40 2.40 -15.57
CA THR A 46 23.29 1.23 -15.70
C THR A 46 22.77 0.22 -16.71
N TYR A 47 21.45 -0.04 -16.75
CA TYR A 47 20.88 -0.91 -17.78
C TYR A 47 20.96 -0.28 -19.18
N GLY A 48 20.82 1.05 -19.29
CA GLY A 48 21.04 1.77 -20.54
C GLY A 48 22.46 1.60 -21.07
N PHE A 49 23.49 1.73 -20.21
CA PHE A 49 24.88 1.47 -20.58
C PHE A 49 25.13 0.02 -20.98
N TYR A 50 24.59 -0.94 -20.21
CA TYR A 50 24.61 -2.35 -20.55
C TYR A 50 24.09 -2.58 -21.98
N LEU A 51 22.93 -2.02 -22.30
CA LEU A 51 22.31 -2.18 -23.63
C LEU A 51 23.13 -1.51 -24.73
N LEU A 52 23.75 -0.35 -24.47
CA LEU A 52 24.61 0.32 -25.45
C LEU A 52 25.89 -0.49 -25.73
N PHE A 53 26.50 -1.10 -24.71
CA PHE A 53 27.66 -1.97 -24.91
C PHE A 53 27.27 -3.26 -25.64
N PHE A 54 26.15 -3.88 -25.27
CA PHE A 54 25.59 -5.02 -25.99
C PHE A 54 25.33 -4.71 -27.47
N THR A 55 24.80 -3.53 -27.82
CA THR A 55 24.60 -3.20 -29.25
C THR A 55 25.90 -3.13 -30.06
N ARG A 56 27.03 -2.88 -29.39
CA ARG A 56 28.35 -2.83 -30.01
C ARG A 56 29.00 -4.21 -30.17
N THR A 57 28.52 -5.23 -29.45
CA THR A 57 28.93 -6.62 -29.69
C THR A 57 28.25 -7.20 -30.94
N ILE A 58 27.07 -6.68 -31.30
CA ILE A 58 26.32 -7.07 -32.49
C ILE A 58 27.02 -6.62 -33.77
N ASN A 59 27.30 -7.56 -34.68
CA ASN A 59 27.96 -7.30 -35.96
C ASN A 59 29.29 -6.52 -35.80
N ALA A 60 30.04 -6.80 -34.73
CA ALA A 60 31.36 -6.23 -34.51
C ALA A 60 32.30 -6.56 -35.68
N SER A 61 33.27 -5.68 -35.97
CA SER A 61 34.15 -5.81 -37.14
C SER A 61 35.11 -7.00 -37.04
N GLY A 62 35.27 -7.56 -35.83
CA GLY A 62 35.99 -8.79 -35.56
C GLY A 62 35.99 -9.16 -34.08
N PRO A 63 36.52 -10.35 -33.72
CA PRO A 63 36.47 -10.89 -32.35
C PRO A 63 37.08 -9.95 -31.30
N GLN A 64 38.23 -9.34 -31.58
CA GLN A 64 38.92 -8.46 -30.62
C GLN A 64 38.09 -7.22 -30.23
N GLU A 65 37.33 -6.67 -31.17
CA GLU A 65 36.44 -5.53 -30.89
C GLU A 65 35.23 -5.98 -30.07
N ALA A 66 34.63 -7.13 -30.41
CA ALA A 66 33.51 -7.69 -29.68
C ALA A 66 33.87 -7.97 -28.21
N LEU A 67 35.04 -8.56 -27.96
CA LEU A 67 35.56 -8.85 -26.62
C LEU A 67 35.68 -7.60 -25.74
N LEU A 68 36.09 -6.47 -26.31
CA LEU A 68 36.21 -5.20 -25.58
C LEU A 68 34.84 -4.70 -25.13
N TRP A 69 33.86 -4.70 -26.04
CA TRP A 69 32.50 -4.26 -25.74
C TRP A 69 31.79 -5.20 -24.77
N GLU A 70 31.99 -6.50 -24.90
CA GLU A 70 31.46 -7.50 -24.00
C GLU A 70 32.06 -7.38 -22.59
N ARG A 71 33.35 -7.04 -22.49
CA ARG A 71 33.98 -6.73 -21.20
C ARG A 71 33.33 -5.53 -20.50
N LEU A 72 33.02 -4.47 -21.25
CA LEU A 72 32.32 -3.29 -20.73
C LEU A 72 30.86 -3.60 -20.35
N GLU A 73 30.18 -4.41 -21.17
CA GLU A 73 28.84 -4.94 -20.89
C GLU A 73 28.84 -5.72 -19.56
N ASN A 74 29.78 -6.64 -19.41
CA ASN A 74 29.92 -7.50 -18.24
C ASN A 74 30.28 -6.75 -16.96
N ALA A 75 31.02 -5.65 -17.06
CA ALA A 75 31.29 -4.74 -15.94
C ALA A 75 30.03 -3.98 -15.47
N CYS A 76 29.02 -3.81 -16.32
CA CYS A 76 27.76 -3.15 -15.95
C CYS A 76 26.83 -4.05 -15.13
N ILE A 77 26.90 -5.37 -15.29
CA ILE A 77 25.98 -6.32 -14.64
C ILE A 77 26.06 -6.24 -13.10
N PRO A 78 27.25 -6.26 -12.45
CA PRO A 78 27.36 -6.10 -10.99
C PRO A 78 26.81 -4.75 -10.50
N ILE A 79 27.08 -3.68 -11.25
CA ILE A 79 26.59 -2.33 -10.93
C ILE A 79 25.06 -2.30 -11.03
N PHE A 80 24.48 -2.98 -12.01
CA PHE A 80 23.03 -3.08 -12.18
C PHE A 80 22.38 -3.83 -11.01
N GLY A 81 22.95 -4.98 -10.61
CA GLY A 81 22.49 -5.74 -9.44
C GLY A 81 22.55 -4.91 -8.15
N MET A 82 23.64 -4.19 -7.93
CA MET A 82 23.79 -3.24 -6.82
C MET A 82 22.70 -2.16 -6.83
N SER A 83 22.46 -1.56 -8.00
CA SER A 83 21.45 -0.50 -8.20
C SER A 83 20.05 -1.00 -7.89
N LEU A 84 19.74 -2.25 -8.26
CA LEU A 84 18.45 -2.88 -8.01
C LEU A 84 18.23 -3.07 -6.50
N VAL A 85 19.22 -3.61 -5.79
CA VAL A 85 19.14 -3.80 -4.33
C VAL A 85 18.99 -2.46 -3.61
N LEU A 86 19.76 -1.45 -3.99
CA LEU A 86 19.65 -0.09 -3.45
C LEU A 86 18.26 0.50 -3.68
N PHE A 87 17.73 0.40 -4.91
CA PHE A 87 16.40 0.89 -5.25
C PHE A 87 15.33 0.21 -4.40
N VAL A 88 15.29 -1.12 -4.40
CA VAL A 88 14.28 -1.90 -3.66
C VAL A 88 14.38 -1.62 -2.16
N ASN A 89 15.58 -1.64 -1.59
CA ASN A 89 15.80 -1.44 -0.16
C ASN A 89 15.52 0.00 0.31
N SER A 90 15.66 0.99 -0.58
CA SER A 90 15.31 2.39 -0.30
C SER A 90 13.81 2.64 -0.21
N TYR A 91 13.01 1.80 -0.87
CA TYR A 91 11.56 1.87 -0.83
C TYR A 91 11.00 1.17 0.42
N ARG A 92 11.49 -0.04 0.69
CA ARG A 92 11.19 -0.83 1.90
C ARG A 92 12.42 -1.63 2.28
N ARG A 93 12.77 -1.60 3.58
CA ARG A 93 13.95 -2.28 4.11
C ARG A 93 13.74 -3.80 4.10
N ILE A 94 14.21 -4.46 3.04
CA ILE A 94 14.17 -5.93 2.87
C ILE A 94 15.46 -6.56 3.38
N PHE A 95 16.58 -5.86 3.24
CA PHE A 95 17.89 -6.32 3.62
C PHE A 95 18.45 -5.51 4.80
N SER A 96 19.31 -6.13 5.61
CA SER A 96 20.05 -5.42 6.66
C SER A 96 21.02 -4.40 6.04
N LYS A 97 21.40 -3.38 6.82
CA LYS A 97 22.33 -2.35 6.32
C LYS A 97 23.70 -2.95 6.02
N ASP A 98 24.16 -3.84 6.89
CA ASP A 98 25.47 -4.49 6.78
C ASP A 98 25.54 -5.36 5.53
N PHE A 99 24.48 -6.11 5.24
CA PHE A 99 24.36 -6.89 4.02
C PHE A 99 24.43 -6.00 2.77
N VAL A 100 23.69 -4.89 2.76
CA VAL A 100 23.67 -3.97 1.60
C VAL A 100 25.04 -3.35 1.36
N TYR A 101 25.75 -2.92 2.42
CA TYR A 101 27.11 -2.39 2.27
C TYR A 101 28.10 -3.44 1.77
N LEU A 102 28.04 -4.66 2.31
CA LEU A 102 28.87 -5.76 1.84
C LEU A 102 28.59 -6.09 0.37
N TYR A 103 27.31 -6.14 -0.02
CA TYR A 103 26.90 -6.42 -1.39
C TYR A 103 27.36 -5.34 -2.37
N ILE A 104 27.25 -4.05 -1.99
CA ILE A 104 27.79 -2.92 -2.75
C ILE A 104 29.30 -3.07 -2.93
N LEU A 105 30.03 -3.28 -1.84
CA LEU A 105 31.49 -3.42 -1.87
C LEU A 105 31.92 -4.54 -2.82
N LEU A 106 31.29 -5.71 -2.72
CA LEU A 106 31.62 -6.88 -3.53
C LEU A 106 31.35 -6.65 -5.02
N ASN A 107 30.22 -6.03 -5.37
CA ASN A 107 29.85 -5.78 -6.77
C ASN A 107 30.68 -4.66 -7.41
N VAL A 108 31.04 -3.62 -6.64
CA VAL A 108 31.96 -2.57 -7.11
C VAL A 108 33.35 -3.13 -7.34
N LEU A 109 33.85 -3.96 -6.40
CA LEU A 109 35.15 -4.61 -6.52
C LEU A 109 35.16 -5.56 -7.74
N LEU A 110 34.09 -6.33 -7.94
CA LEU A 110 33.95 -7.22 -9.10
C LEU A 110 33.96 -6.44 -10.43
N SER A 111 33.19 -5.36 -10.54
CA SER A 111 33.20 -4.51 -11.74
C SER A 111 34.59 -3.88 -11.97
N GLY A 112 35.25 -3.46 -10.90
CA GLY A 112 36.63 -2.98 -10.94
C GLY A 112 37.64 -4.03 -11.43
N ILE A 113 37.55 -5.26 -10.94
CA ILE A 113 38.39 -6.39 -11.42
C ILE A 113 38.15 -6.63 -12.90
N ILE A 114 36.89 -6.73 -13.33
CA ILE A 114 36.52 -6.95 -14.73
C ILE A 114 37.16 -5.87 -15.61
N LEU A 115 37.16 -4.60 -15.20
CA LEU A 115 37.74 -3.51 -16.01
C LEU A 115 39.27 -3.39 -15.93
N ALA A 116 39.87 -3.59 -14.76
CA ALA A 116 41.24 -3.19 -14.48
C ALA A 116 42.28 -4.29 -14.72
N ASP A 117 41.93 -5.57 -14.53
CA ASP A 117 42.90 -6.66 -14.57
C ASP A 117 42.75 -7.47 -15.87
N PRO A 118 43.70 -7.35 -16.82
CA PRO A 118 43.69 -8.10 -18.09
C PRO A 118 43.87 -9.62 -17.94
N ASN A 119 44.42 -10.08 -16.81
CA ASN A 119 44.74 -11.50 -16.57
C ASN A 119 43.68 -12.20 -15.71
N SER A 120 42.92 -11.48 -14.88
CA SER A 120 41.76 -12.03 -14.15
C SER A 120 40.56 -12.36 -15.05
N TYR A 121 40.54 -11.77 -16.25
CA TYR A 121 39.41 -11.77 -17.17
C TYR A 121 39.90 -12.18 -18.57
N GLN A 122 40.53 -13.36 -18.68
CA GLN A 122 40.88 -13.94 -19.98
C GLN A 122 39.61 -14.45 -20.67
N ILE A 123 39.21 -13.73 -21.71
CA ILE A 123 38.05 -14.08 -22.51
C ILE A 123 38.53 -14.81 -23.77
N GLY A 124 38.15 -16.08 -23.92
CA GLY A 124 38.29 -16.80 -25.19
C GLY A 124 37.03 -16.61 -26.04
N LEU A 125 37.18 -16.54 -27.36
CA LEU A 125 36.01 -16.62 -28.25
C LEU A 125 35.43 -18.04 -28.13
N ALA A 126 34.25 -18.18 -27.54
CA ALA A 126 33.61 -19.47 -27.38
C ALA A 126 32.92 -19.88 -28.67
N ARG A 127 31.98 -19.06 -29.16
CA ARG A 127 31.13 -19.35 -30.32
C ARG A 127 30.63 -18.07 -31.01
N GLU A 128 30.41 -18.15 -32.32
CA GLU A 128 29.70 -17.12 -33.08
C GLU A 128 28.25 -17.57 -33.28
N ARG A 129 27.28 -16.76 -32.84
CA ARG A 129 25.85 -17.03 -33.02
C ARG A 129 25.24 -16.09 -34.04
N GLY A 130 24.87 -16.64 -35.20
CA GLY A 130 24.21 -15.92 -36.28
C GLY A 130 22.68 -16.04 -36.23
N PHE A 131 21.99 -14.93 -36.44
CA PHE A 131 20.55 -14.84 -36.66
C PHE A 131 20.28 -14.31 -38.08
N PRO A 132 20.22 -15.17 -39.10
CA PRO A 132 20.16 -14.77 -40.52
C PRO A 132 18.93 -13.92 -40.84
N VAL A 133 17.79 -14.23 -40.20
CA VAL A 133 16.51 -13.52 -40.38
C VAL A 133 16.60 -12.05 -39.91
N LEU A 134 17.47 -11.77 -38.94
CA LEU A 134 17.65 -10.44 -38.37
C LEU A 134 18.94 -9.74 -38.86
N GLY A 135 19.79 -10.46 -39.61
CA GLY A 135 21.07 -9.97 -40.10
C GLY A 135 22.09 -9.68 -38.99
N ILE A 136 22.08 -10.48 -37.92
CA ILE A 136 22.86 -10.24 -36.70
C ILE A 136 23.79 -11.41 -36.41
N VAL A 137 25.03 -11.12 -36.05
CA VAL A 137 25.97 -12.05 -35.44
C VAL A 137 26.34 -11.53 -34.05
N ILE A 138 26.24 -12.40 -33.05
CA ILE A 138 26.65 -12.14 -31.66
C ILE A 138 27.83 -13.05 -31.36
N TYR A 139 28.90 -12.48 -30.83
CA TYR A 139 30.06 -13.23 -30.35
C TYR A 139 29.82 -13.60 -28.89
N GLU A 140 29.83 -14.89 -28.58
CA GLU A 140 29.74 -15.40 -27.21
C GLU A 140 31.11 -15.84 -26.72
N THR A 141 31.36 -15.66 -25.44
CA THR A 141 32.68 -15.89 -24.86
C THR A 141 32.71 -16.82 -23.68
N ASP A 142 33.86 -17.49 -23.51
CA ASP A 142 34.11 -18.33 -22.35
C ASP A 142 34.44 -17.43 -21.16
N GLN A 143 33.54 -17.41 -20.19
CA GLN A 143 33.68 -16.66 -18.95
C GLN A 143 34.51 -17.46 -17.93
N PRO A 144 35.46 -16.83 -17.22
CA PRO A 144 36.18 -17.48 -16.12
C PRO A 144 35.23 -18.01 -15.03
N LEU A 145 35.58 -19.13 -14.40
CA LEU A 145 34.76 -19.77 -13.34
C LEU A 145 34.36 -18.81 -12.21
N LEU A 146 35.28 -17.93 -11.82
CA LEU A 146 35.02 -16.90 -10.79
C LEU A 146 33.88 -15.97 -11.21
N VAL A 147 33.89 -15.52 -12.47
CA VAL A 147 32.89 -14.62 -13.04
C VAL A 147 31.53 -15.33 -13.15
N GLN A 148 31.53 -16.59 -13.59
CA GLN A 148 30.33 -17.43 -13.62
C GLN A 148 29.70 -17.58 -12.23
N TYR A 149 30.51 -17.80 -11.18
CA TYR A 149 30.03 -17.88 -9.80
C TYR A 149 29.38 -16.57 -9.35
N PHE A 150 30.02 -15.43 -9.64
CA PHE A 150 29.46 -14.12 -9.32
C PHE A 150 28.17 -13.83 -10.08
N TYR A 151 28.07 -14.21 -11.36
CA TYR A 151 26.82 -14.10 -12.12
C TYR A 151 25.72 -14.97 -11.55
N LEU A 152 26.01 -16.23 -11.24
CA LEU A 152 25.04 -17.13 -10.62
C LEU A 152 24.55 -16.57 -9.28
N SER A 153 25.46 -16.08 -8.43
CA SER A 153 25.13 -15.42 -7.17
C SER A 153 24.27 -14.16 -7.37
N GLY A 154 24.62 -13.34 -8.37
CA GLY A 154 23.86 -12.15 -8.76
C GLY A 154 22.45 -12.48 -9.24
N ILE A 155 22.30 -13.49 -10.11
CA ILE A 155 21.02 -13.99 -10.61
C ILE A 155 20.18 -14.53 -9.45
N LEU A 156 20.76 -15.35 -8.56
CA LEU A 156 20.06 -15.85 -7.37
C LEU A 156 19.59 -14.70 -6.47
N MET A 157 20.39 -13.64 -6.32
CA MET A 157 20.00 -12.46 -5.53
C MET A 157 18.89 -11.65 -6.21
N ILE A 158 18.93 -11.50 -7.53
CA ILE A 158 17.84 -10.89 -8.31
C ILE A 158 16.57 -11.73 -8.15
N LEU A 159 16.64 -13.05 -8.33
CA LEU A 159 15.51 -13.97 -8.14
C LEU A 159 14.95 -13.93 -6.72
N TRP A 160 15.81 -13.90 -5.70
CA TRP A 160 15.39 -13.76 -4.30
C TRP A 160 14.70 -12.42 -4.04
N THR A 161 15.25 -11.33 -4.60
CA THR A 161 14.66 -9.99 -4.51
C THR A 161 13.30 -9.97 -5.21
N LEU A 162 13.21 -10.53 -6.42
CA LEU A 162 11.97 -10.68 -7.17
C LEU A 162 10.96 -11.53 -6.41
N PHE A 163 11.37 -12.66 -5.82
CA PHE A 163 10.50 -13.50 -4.99
C PHE A 163 9.97 -12.75 -3.76
N LYS A 164 10.83 -12.03 -3.03
CA LYS A 164 10.40 -11.23 -1.88
C LYS A 164 9.43 -10.12 -2.28
N VAL A 165 9.66 -9.50 -3.43
CA VAL A 165 8.75 -8.51 -4.03
C VAL A 165 7.42 -9.18 -4.42
N ILE A 166 7.45 -10.26 -5.20
CA ILE A 166 6.26 -11.02 -5.67
C ILE A 166 5.46 -11.60 -4.51
N ALA A 167 6.07 -12.34 -3.60
CA ALA A 167 5.40 -12.98 -2.47
C ALA A 167 4.62 -11.97 -1.61
N ARG A 168 5.11 -10.72 -1.55
CA ARG A 168 4.40 -9.64 -0.89
C ARG A 168 3.20 -9.13 -1.69
N PHE A 169 3.28 -9.14 -3.02
CA PHE A 169 2.17 -8.81 -3.91
C PHE A 169 1.18 -9.96 -4.10
N SER A 170 1.58 -11.22 -3.90
CA SER A 170 0.71 -12.40 -3.98
C SER A 170 -0.33 -12.46 -2.86
N GLY A 171 -0.07 -11.82 -1.72
CA GLY A 171 -1.07 -11.64 -0.67
C GLY A 171 -2.25 -10.77 -1.10
N ASN A 172 -2.08 -9.89 -2.10
CA ASN A 172 -3.13 -9.06 -2.71
C ASN A 172 -2.83 -8.66 -4.16
N PRO A 173 -3.20 -9.50 -5.15
CA PRO A 173 -2.93 -9.23 -6.56
C PRO A 173 -3.67 -7.99 -7.11
N PHE A 174 -4.57 -7.37 -6.35
CA PHE A 174 -5.45 -6.29 -6.80
C PHE A 174 -4.93 -4.85 -6.57
N GLN A 175 -3.83 -4.64 -5.83
CA GLN A 175 -3.37 -3.27 -5.52
C GLN A 175 -2.71 -2.56 -6.71
N ASN A 176 -1.91 -3.26 -7.52
CA ASN A 176 -1.24 -2.71 -8.71
C ASN A 176 -0.97 -3.81 -9.75
N PRO A 177 -1.99 -4.22 -10.52
CA PRO A 177 -1.85 -5.29 -11.52
C PRO A 177 -0.80 -4.95 -12.57
N PHE A 178 -0.54 -3.67 -12.82
CA PHE A 178 0.44 -3.21 -13.79
C PHE A 178 1.88 -3.54 -13.37
N LEU A 179 2.26 -3.32 -12.10
CA LEU A 179 3.58 -3.70 -11.58
C LEU A 179 3.78 -5.21 -11.60
N LEU A 180 2.77 -5.97 -11.17
CA LEU A 180 2.82 -7.43 -11.19
C LEU A 180 2.93 -7.97 -12.62
N ALA A 181 2.12 -7.46 -13.55
CA ALA A 181 2.17 -7.84 -14.95
C ALA A 181 3.54 -7.50 -15.57
N GLY A 182 4.07 -6.31 -15.31
CA GLY A 182 5.40 -5.93 -15.78
C GLY A 182 6.51 -6.83 -15.22
N LEU A 183 6.40 -7.25 -13.97
CA LEU A 183 7.33 -8.18 -13.33
C LEU A 183 7.26 -9.59 -13.94
N VAL A 184 6.05 -10.10 -14.17
CA VAL A 184 5.82 -11.40 -14.82
C VAL A 184 6.38 -11.38 -16.25
N VAL A 185 6.10 -10.33 -17.02
CA VAL A 185 6.62 -10.18 -18.38
C VAL A 185 8.15 -10.11 -18.37
N PHE A 186 8.75 -9.35 -17.44
CA PHE A 186 10.20 -9.30 -17.32
C PHE A 186 10.80 -10.66 -16.99
N CYS A 187 10.27 -11.37 -16.00
CA CYS A 187 10.73 -12.71 -15.63
C CYS A 187 10.60 -13.71 -16.80
N ALA A 188 9.51 -13.64 -17.57
CA ALA A 188 9.30 -14.50 -18.74
C ALA A 188 10.34 -14.22 -19.84
N ASN A 189 10.68 -12.95 -20.11
CA ASN A 189 11.71 -12.60 -21.09
C ASN A 189 13.11 -13.01 -20.60
N VAL A 190 13.43 -12.83 -19.31
CA VAL A 190 14.71 -13.29 -18.74
C VAL A 190 14.84 -14.82 -18.86
N PHE A 191 13.75 -15.55 -18.59
CA PHE A 191 13.73 -17.00 -18.78
C PHE A 191 13.94 -17.40 -20.24
N LEU A 192 13.31 -16.68 -21.18
CA LEU A 192 13.52 -16.90 -22.61
C LEU A 192 14.99 -16.64 -22.99
N ASP A 193 15.60 -15.58 -22.48
CA ASP A 193 17.01 -15.25 -22.73
C ASP A 193 17.96 -16.33 -22.17
N ILE A 194 17.63 -16.96 -21.03
CA ILE A 194 18.38 -18.12 -20.51
C ILE A 194 18.27 -19.32 -21.46
N LEU A 195 17.08 -19.57 -22.01
CA LEU A 195 16.89 -20.64 -23.00
C LEU A 195 17.62 -20.35 -24.32
N VAL A 196 17.65 -19.09 -24.75
CA VAL A 196 18.45 -18.63 -25.89
C VAL A 196 19.93 -18.86 -25.60
N ALA A 197 20.44 -18.46 -24.43
CA ALA A 197 21.83 -18.69 -24.04
C ALA A 197 22.19 -20.19 -24.06
N ALA A 198 21.25 -21.07 -23.66
CA ALA A 198 21.42 -22.52 -23.64
C ALA A 198 21.26 -23.23 -25.01
N ASP A 199 21.20 -22.50 -26.13
CA ASP A 199 20.93 -23.04 -27.49
C ASP A 199 19.58 -23.79 -27.61
N ALA A 200 18.67 -23.63 -26.65
CA ALA A 200 17.39 -24.34 -26.63
C ALA A 200 16.37 -23.72 -27.59
N VAL A 201 16.52 -22.43 -27.93
CA VAL A 201 15.55 -21.67 -28.73
C VAL A 201 16.28 -20.72 -29.71
N PRO A 202 15.92 -20.70 -31.01
CA PRO A 202 16.58 -19.87 -32.02
C PRO A 202 16.00 -18.44 -32.08
N PHE A 203 15.86 -17.76 -30.94
CA PHE A 203 15.43 -16.35 -30.86
C PHE A 203 16.60 -15.45 -30.39
N PRO A 204 16.62 -14.15 -30.75
CA PRO A 204 17.54 -13.20 -30.16
C PRO A 204 17.15 -12.91 -28.70
N TYR A 205 18.04 -12.26 -27.94
CA TYR A 205 17.76 -11.79 -26.60
C TYR A 205 16.64 -10.72 -26.57
N THR A 206 15.70 -10.82 -25.64
CA THR A 206 14.46 -10.02 -25.59
C THR A 206 14.23 -9.33 -24.24
N SER A 207 15.06 -9.59 -23.23
CA SER A 207 14.95 -9.00 -21.89
C SER A 207 14.88 -7.46 -21.88
N HIS A 208 15.46 -6.77 -22.87
CA HIS A 208 15.40 -5.31 -22.97
C HIS A 208 13.97 -4.78 -23.15
N PHE A 209 13.09 -5.51 -23.82
CA PHE A 209 11.66 -5.17 -23.90
C PHE A 209 10.95 -5.42 -22.56
N GLY A 210 11.25 -6.56 -21.92
CA GLY A 210 10.72 -6.88 -20.60
C GLY A 210 11.11 -5.85 -19.56
N PHE A 211 12.38 -5.40 -19.57
CA PHE A 211 12.90 -4.40 -18.66
C PHE A 211 12.24 -3.04 -18.91
N LEU A 212 12.04 -2.64 -20.18
CA LEU A 212 11.30 -1.42 -20.51
C LEU A 212 9.89 -1.45 -19.89
N ILE A 213 9.15 -2.54 -20.08
CA ILE A 213 7.79 -2.70 -19.53
C ILE A 213 7.82 -2.64 -17.99
N LEU A 214 8.76 -3.36 -17.36
CA LEU A 214 8.95 -3.32 -15.91
C LEU A 214 9.22 -1.89 -15.42
N MET A 215 10.01 -1.11 -16.17
CA MET A 215 10.37 0.25 -15.80
C MET A 215 9.19 1.22 -15.88
N PHE A 216 8.36 1.11 -16.93
CA PHE A 216 7.08 1.83 -16.99
C PHE A 216 6.15 1.45 -15.85
N SER A 217 6.12 0.17 -15.51
CA SER A 217 5.28 -0.36 -14.44
C SER A 217 5.73 0.13 -13.06
N ALA A 218 7.03 0.14 -12.81
CA ALA A 218 7.62 0.67 -11.59
C ALA A 218 7.41 2.18 -11.47
N ASP A 219 7.56 2.95 -12.54
CA ASP A 219 7.32 4.40 -12.50
C ASP A 219 5.85 4.76 -12.25
N SER A 220 4.91 4.04 -12.87
CA SER A 220 3.48 4.19 -12.59
C SER A 220 3.18 3.90 -11.11
N PHE A 221 3.85 2.92 -10.52
CA PHE A 221 3.73 2.60 -9.10
C PHE A 221 4.34 3.71 -8.20
N LEU A 222 5.52 4.22 -8.55
CA LEU A 222 6.20 5.27 -7.79
C LEU A 222 5.42 6.59 -7.82
N THR A 223 4.93 7.00 -8.99
CA THR A 223 4.12 8.22 -9.15
C THR A 223 2.80 8.14 -8.39
N SER A 224 2.12 6.99 -8.44
CA SER A 224 0.89 6.76 -7.66
C SER A 224 1.13 6.86 -6.15
N ASN A 225 2.28 6.43 -5.65
CA ASN A 225 2.62 6.49 -4.21
C ASN A 225 3.25 7.83 -3.78
N GLN A 226 3.87 8.57 -4.70
CA GLN A 226 4.45 9.89 -4.43
C GLN A 226 3.36 10.93 -4.14
N SER A 227 2.30 10.95 -4.95
CA SER A 227 1.12 11.81 -4.72
C SER A 227 0.55 11.64 -3.30
N GLY A 228 0.45 10.40 -2.82
CA GLY A 228 -0.02 10.11 -1.46
C GLY A 228 0.92 10.54 -0.32
N ARG A 229 2.24 10.69 -0.57
CA ARG A 229 3.22 11.16 0.43
C ARG A 229 3.33 12.68 0.49
N GLU A 230 3.25 13.38 -0.64
CA GLU A 230 3.30 14.85 -0.71
C GLU A 230 2.07 15.47 -0.03
N ILE A 231 0.88 14.92 -0.26
CA ILE A 231 -0.36 15.31 0.43
C ILE A 231 -0.25 15.13 1.96
N ARG A 232 0.48 14.10 2.43
CA ARG A 232 0.67 13.81 3.86
C ARG A 232 1.59 14.83 4.54
N GLU A 233 2.66 15.27 3.87
CA GLU A 233 3.63 16.24 4.40
C GLU A 233 3.07 17.67 4.39
N GLU A 234 2.32 18.08 3.35
CA GLU A 234 1.64 19.39 3.32
C GLU A 234 0.58 19.51 4.42
N LEU A 235 -0.18 18.44 4.68
CA LEU A 235 -1.15 18.40 5.77
C LEU A 235 -0.47 18.57 7.14
N LYS A 236 0.71 17.96 7.31
CA LYS A 236 1.51 18.02 8.55
C LYS A 236 2.10 19.41 8.79
N GLN A 237 2.65 20.05 7.75
CA GLN A 237 3.17 21.42 7.83
C GLN A 237 2.05 22.45 8.10
N THR A 238 0.85 22.24 7.53
CA THR A 238 -0.29 23.13 7.74
C THR A 238 -0.77 23.08 9.20
N LEU A 239 -0.76 21.90 9.83
CA LEU A 239 -1.11 21.68 11.24
C LEU A 239 -0.07 22.25 12.22
N GLU A 240 1.22 22.26 11.84
CA GLU A 240 2.33 22.75 12.67
C GLU A 240 2.54 24.28 12.59
N SER A 241 1.94 24.96 11.60
CA SER A 241 2.05 26.41 11.44
C SER A 241 1.37 27.22 12.57
N PRO A 242 1.83 28.44 12.91
CA PRO A 242 1.20 29.30 13.92
C PRO A 242 -0.27 29.62 13.62
N ALA A 243 -0.63 29.68 12.33
CA ALA A 243 -2.01 29.85 11.86
C ALA A 243 -2.84 28.57 12.05
N GLY A 244 -2.26 27.40 11.85
CA GLY A 244 -2.87 26.09 12.15
C GLY A 244 -3.10 25.87 13.65
N ARG A 245 -2.15 26.31 14.50
CA ARG A 245 -2.29 26.32 15.97
C ARG A 245 -3.33 27.33 16.47
N LYS A 246 -3.42 28.53 15.87
CA LYS A 246 -4.48 29.49 16.19
C LYS A 246 -5.86 28.97 15.77
N ARG A 247 -5.98 28.39 14.57
CA ARG A 247 -7.24 27.79 14.10
C ARG A 247 -7.69 26.60 14.97
N SER A 248 -6.77 25.78 15.48
CA SER A 248 -7.11 24.68 16.39
C SER A 248 -7.52 25.16 17.79
N VAL A 249 -6.96 26.28 18.28
CA VAL A 249 -7.34 26.90 19.55
C VAL A 249 -8.66 27.69 19.45
N GLU A 250 -8.90 28.44 18.37
CA GLU A 250 -10.18 29.13 18.11
C GLU A 250 -11.33 28.16 17.83
N LYS A 251 -11.05 27.03 17.16
CA LYS A 251 -12.06 25.98 16.96
C LYS A 251 -12.42 25.31 18.29
N ARG A 252 -11.48 25.19 19.23
CA ARG A 252 -11.73 24.66 20.59
C ARG A 252 -12.57 25.61 21.44
N SER A 253 -12.31 26.93 21.37
CA SER A 253 -13.03 27.93 22.16
C SER A 253 -14.44 28.24 21.61
N ARG A 254 -14.67 28.10 20.30
CA ARG A 254 -16.02 28.24 19.70
C ARG A 254 -16.92 27.04 19.95
N ILE A 255 -16.36 25.83 20.05
CA ILE A 255 -17.12 24.62 20.41
C ILE A 255 -17.55 24.64 21.89
N GLU A 256 -16.74 25.21 22.78
CA GLU A 256 -17.10 25.39 24.20
C GLU A 256 -18.21 26.45 24.44
N LYS A 257 -18.47 27.34 23.47
CA LYS A 257 -19.44 28.45 23.62
C LYS A 257 -20.77 28.30 22.87
N GLY A 258 -20.94 27.25 22.06
CA GLY A 258 -22.26 26.91 21.50
C GLY A 258 -22.90 27.96 20.57
N GLU A 259 -22.12 28.84 19.93
CA GLU A 259 -22.65 29.85 19.00
C GLU A 259 -22.60 29.33 17.54
N ALA A 260 -23.78 29.19 16.92
CA ALA A 260 -23.94 28.92 15.49
C ALA A 260 -23.80 30.22 14.68
N PRO A 261 -23.03 30.24 13.56
CA PRO A 261 -22.96 31.42 12.71
C PRO A 261 -24.16 31.47 11.76
N ASP A 262 -24.90 32.57 11.86
CA ASP A 262 -26.06 32.91 11.05
C ASP A 262 -25.66 33.66 9.75
N LYS A 263 -26.58 33.64 8.78
CA LYS A 263 -26.61 34.31 7.45
C LYS A 263 -26.01 33.56 6.26
N PHE A 264 -26.90 32.89 5.54
CA PHE A 264 -26.77 32.50 4.13
C PHE A 264 -27.23 33.65 3.22
N GLU A 265 -26.34 34.16 2.37
CA GLU A 265 -26.73 34.94 1.19
C GLU A 265 -27.07 33.99 0.03
N THR A 266 -28.29 34.11 -0.45
CA THR A 266 -28.85 33.39 -1.59
C THR A 266 -28.43 34.08 -2.89
N LEU A 267 -27.87 33.34 -3.84
CA LEU A 267 -27.88 33.75 -5.25
C LEU A 267 -28.49 32.62 -6.09
N SER A 268 -29.71 32.90 -6.55
CA SER A 268 -30.47 32.25 -7.61
C SER A 268 -29.71 32.37 -8.96
N ILE A 269 -29.90 31.57 -10.02
CA ILE A 269 -31.12 31.18 -10.76
C ILE A 269 -30.72 30.01 -11.70
N VAL A 270 -31.50 28.92 -11.76
CA VAL A 270 -32.21 28.44 -12.97
C VAL A 270 -33.38 27.56 -12.49
N SER A 271 -34.58 28.03 -12.81
CA SER A 271 -35.88 27.44 -12.57
C SER A 271 -36.13 26.20 -13.44
N VAL A 272 -36.47 25.07 -12.81
CA VAL A 272 -37.34 24.05 -13.42
C VAL A 272 -38.35 23.64 -12.34
N THR A 273 -39.60 23.96 -12.65
CA THR A 273 -40.90 23.68 -12.01
C THR A 273 -40.99 22.63 -10.90
N ASP A 274 -41.62 23.09 -9.81
CA ASP A 274 -42.20 22.34 -8.69
C ASP A 274 -43.19 21.26 -9.14
N SER A 275 -42.95 20.04 -8.66
CA SER A 275 -43.96 19.13 -8.13
C SER A 275 -43.22 17.91 -7.61
N GLU A 276 -43.42 17.58 -6.32
CA GLU A 276 -42.83 16.45 -5.56
C GLU A 276 -41.45 16.72 -4.92
N LEU A 277 -41.45 17.04 -3.61
CA LEU A 277 -40.99 16.14 -2.55
C LEU A 277 -40.86 16.89 -1.21
N LYS A 278 -41.89 16.76 -0.37
CA LYS A 278 -41.79 16.92 1.08
C LYS A 278 -40.93 15.78 1.65
N THR A 279 -39.60 15.89 1.68
CA THR A 279 -38.70 14.90 2.35
C THR A 279 -37.37 15.50 2.83
N HIS A 280 -37.36 16.71 3.40
CA HIS A 280 -36.10 17.40 3.72
C HIS A 280 -35.46 17.04 5.09
N ASP A 281 -36.11 16.24 5.96
CA ASP A 281 -35.67 16.08 7.37
C ASP A 281 -35.18 14.69 7.80
N GLU A 282 -35.16 13.68 6.93
CA GLU A 282 -34.69 12.35 7.34
C GLU A 282 -33.15 12.29 7.34
N PRO A 283 -32.51 11.94 8.48
CA PRO A 283 -31.06 11.89 8.56
C PRO A 283 -30.53 10.76 7.68
N ILE A 284 -29.48 11.05 6.92
CA ILE A 284 -28.73 10.06 6.15
C ILE A 284 -27.73 9.41 7.09
N LEU A 285 -27.77 8.08 7.18
CA LEU A 285 -26.78 7.30 7.93
C LEU A 285 -25.90 6.54 6.95
N ILE A 286 -24.59 6.73 7.06
CA ILE A 286 -23.59 5.99 6.30
C ILE A 286 -22.81 5.12 7.26
N ARG A 287 -22.85 3.80 7.05
CA ARG A 287 -22.08 2.85 7.85
C ARG A 287 -20.86 2.37 7.06
N ALA A 288 -19.69 2.47 7.68
CA ALA A 288 -18.39 2.17 7.10
C ALA A 288 -17.46 1.39 8.04
N LEU A 289 -17.87 1.11 9.28
CA LEU A 289 -17.25 0.11 10.16
C LEU A 289 -17.80 -1.27 9.78
N GLY A 290 -17.13 -1.88 8.80
CA GLY A 290 -17.60 -3.03 8.03
C GLY A 290 -18.06 -2.61 6.64
N SER A 291 -18.98 -3.39 6.07
CA SER A 291 -19.45 -3.17 4.71
C SER A 291 -20.17 -1.83 4.55
N LEU A 292 -19.95 -1.18 3.40
CA LEU A 292 -20.56 0.12 3.09
C LEU A 292 -22.08 -0.02 2.98
N GLU A 293 -22.79 0.62 3.89
CA GLU A 293 -24.25 0.71 3.87
C GLU A 293 -24.67 2.17 3.94
N LEU A 294 -25.64 2.56 3.12
CA LEU A 294 -26.25 3.87 3.19
C LEU A 294 -27.73 3.69 3.49
N GLU A 295 -28.27 4.54 4.34
CA GLU A 295 -29.64 4.49 4.80
C GLU A 295 -30.20 5.91 4.89
N ARG A 296 -31.46 6.07 4.51
CA ARG A 296 -32.21 7.32 4.66
C ARG A 296 -33.52 7.00 5.35
N GLY A 297 -33.77 7.62 6.51
CA GLY A 297 -35.02 7.44 7.25
C GLY A 297 -35.36 5.99 7.59
N GLY A 298 -34.36 5.15 7.91
CA GLY A 298 -34.58 3.72 8.17
C GLY A 298 -34.48 2.82 6.94
N VAL A 299 -34.53 3.38 5.73
CA VAL A 299 -34.58 2.60 4.48
C VAL A 299 -33.20 2.50 3.85
N ARG A 300 -32.72 1.26 3.64
CA ARG A 300 -31.44 0.99 3.00
C ARG A 300 -31.44 1.41 1.53
N ILE A 301 -30.43 2.17 1.13
CA ILE A 301 -30.17 2.55 -0.26
C ILE A 301 -29.44 1.37 -0.93
N PRO A 302 -29.92 0.87 -2.09
CA PRO A 302 -29.31 -0.28 -2.76
C PRO A 302 -27.83 -0.06 -3.11
N GLN A 303 -26.95 -0.96 -2.68
CA GLN A 303 -25.50 -0.86 -2.93
C GLN A 303 -25.16 -0.75 -4.42
N ILE A 304 -26.00 -1.29 -5.31
CA ILE A 304 -25.81 -1.24 -6.76
C ILE A 304 -25.68 0.20 -7.30
N GLU A 305 -26.28 1.18 -6.62
CA GLU A 305 -26.26 2.58 -7.03
C GLU A 305 -24.87 3.23 -6.86
N ILE A 306 -24.06 2.71 -5.94
CA ILE A 306 -22.74 3.23 -5.55
C ILE A 306 -21.62 2.24 -5.88
N ALA A 307 -21.71 1.01 -5.36
CA ALA A 307 -20.63 0.02 -5.36
C ALA A 307 -20.20 -0.42 -6.78
N ARG A 308 -21.12 -0.49 -7.74
CA ARG A 308 -20.79 -0.86 -9.14
C ARG A 308 -20.14 0.27 -9.93
N LYS A 309 -20.16 1.51 -9.43
CA LYS A 309 -19.65 2.69 -10.13
C LYS A 309 -18.33 3.14 -9.51
N LYS A 310 -17.20 2.67 -10.06
CA LYS A 310 -15.84 2.93 -9.54
C LYS A 310 -15.58 4.37 -9.09
N ARG A 311 -15.92 5.37 -9.93
CA ARG A 311 -15.71 6.81 -9.59
C ARG A 311 -16.66 7.31 -8.49
N MET A 312 -17.90 6.83 -8.46
CA MET A 312 -18.87 7.18 -7.41
C MET A 312 -18.42 6.63 -6.06
N LEU A 313 -18.06 5.35 -6.04
CA LEU A 313 -17.54 4.71 -4.84
C LEU A 313 -16.25 5.37 -4.35
N LYS A 314 -15.34 5.76 -5.27
CA LYS A 314 -14.12 6.50 -4.92
C LYS A 314 -14.44 7.86 -4.30
N LEU A 315 -15.38 8.63 -4.88
CA LEU A 315 -15.82 9.91 -4.32
C LEU A 315 -16.39 9.74 -2.90
N VAL A 316 -17.31 8.78 -2.71
CA VAL A 316 -17.90 8.50 -1.39
C VAL A 316 -16.81 8.11 -0.38
N LYS A 317 -15.89 7.22 -0.73
CA LYS A 317 -14.79 6.81 0.15
C LYS A 317 -13.92 7.99 0.58
N LEU A 318 -13.52 8.84 -0.35
CA LEU A 318 -12.73 10.03 -0.01
C LEU A 318 -13.50 10.95 0.93
N LEU A 319 -14.79 11.21 0.64
CA LEU A 319 -15.62 12.07 1.47
C LEU A 319 -15.81 11.51 2.89
N LEU A 320 -15.87 10.18 3.06
CA LEU A 320 -15.94 9.55 4.39
C LEU A 320 -14.62 9.61 5.14
N ILE A 321 -13.47 9.55 4.46
CA ILE A 321 -12.16 9.69 5.10
C ILE A 321 -11.90 11.13 5.53
N ARG A 322 -12.32 12.10 4.71
CA ARG A 322 -12.19 13.53 4.95
C ARG A 322 -13.51 14.15 5.39
N PHE A 323 -14.28 13.40 6.17
CA PHE A 323 -15.66 13.74 6.51
C PHE A 323 -15.80 15.14 7.11
N GLU A 324 -14.87 15.53 7.98
CA GLU A 324 -14.92 16.83 8.63
C GLU A 324 -14.25 17.96 7.85
N SER A 325 -13.18 17.66 7.12
CA SER A 325 -12.37 18.69 6.44
C SER A 325 -12.80 18.96 5.00
N GLY A 326 -13.61 18.07 4.43
CA GLY A 326 -13.85 18.02 3.01
C GLY A 326 -12.57 17.79 2.20
N ILE A 327 -12.74 17.82 0.88
CA ILE A 327 -11.68 17.58 -0.09
C ILE A 327 -11.69 18.73 -1.08
N HIS A 328 -10.52 19.27 -1.40
CA HIS A 328 -10.43 20.32 -2.42
C HIS A 328 -10.93 19.80 -3.76
N LYS A 329 -11.62 20.68 -4.48
CA LYS A 329 -12.12 20.42 -5.81
C LYS A 329 -11.01 19.96 -6.73
N GLU A 330 -9.87 20.64 -6.72
CA GLU A 330 -8.71 20.34 -7.58
C GLU A 330 -8.19 18.91 -7.33
N GLU A 331 -8.07 18.52 -6.06
CA GLU A 331 -7.69 17.16 -5.64
C GLU A 331 -8.73 16.13 -6.14
N LEU A 332 -10.03 16.44 -6.03
CA LEU A 332 -11.08 15.57 -6.55
C LEU A 332 -11.02 15.41 -8.07
N LEU A 333 -10.69 16.47 -8.81
CA LEU A 333 -10.55 16.41 -10.27
C LEU A 333 -9.40 15.49 -10.66
N GLU A 334 -8.23 15.64 -10.03
CA GLU A 334 -7.05 14.81 -10.29
C GLU A 334 -7.31 13.34 -9.93
N VAL A 335 -7.87 13.10 -8.74
CA VAL A 335 -8.04 11.75 -8.19
C VAL A 335 -9.18 10.98 -8.86
N LEU A 336 -10.27 11.65 -9.25
CA LEU A 336 -11.44 11.00 -9.87
C LEU A 336 -11.38 10.95 -11.39
N CYS A 337 -10.70 11.90 -12.04
CA CYS A 337 -10.70 12.09 -13.49
C CYS A 337 -9.27 12.23 -14.06
N PRO A 338 -8.37 11.25 -13.83
CA PRO A 338 -7.00 11.33 -14.32
C PRO A 338 -6.96 11.39 -15.85
N GLY A 339 -6.10 12.25 -16.40
CA GLY A 339 -5.90 12.41 -17.84
C GLY A 339 -7.02 13.14 -18.60
N MET A 340 -8.00 13.71 -17.89
CA MET A 340 -9.02 14.57 -18.50
C MET A 340 -8.58 16.04 -18.51
N THR A 341 -8.98 16.79 -19.53
CA THR A 341 -8.89 18.26 -19.52
C THR A 341 -9.74 18.83 -18.39
N ASP A 342 -9.34 19.96 -17.80
CA ASP A 342 -10.00 20.60 -16.66
C ASP A 342 -11.52 20.75 -16.84
N LYS A 343 -11.97 21.22 -18.01
CA LYS A 343 -13.40 21.40 -18.33
C LYS A 343 -14.18 20.07 -18.24
N ASN A 344 -13.62 18.98 -18.77
CA ASN A 344 -14.25 17.66 -18.77
C ASN A 344 -14.21 17.02 -17.39
N ALA A 345 -13.10 17.18 -16.65
CA ALA A 345 -12.99 16.73 -15.27
C ALA A 345 -14.05 17.42 -14.39
N PHE A 346 -14.21 18.74 -14.52
CA PHE A 346 -15.17 19.52 -13.76
C PHE A 346 -16.62 19.10 -14.04
N ASN A 347 -16.98 18.95 -15.31
CA ASN A 347 -18.29 18.42 -15.71
C ASN A 347 -18.54 17.01 -15.15
N SER A 348 -17.53 16.13 -15.18
CA SER A 348 -17.60 14.79 -14.60
C SER A 348 -17.83 14.83 -13.09
N LEU A 349 -17.12 15.70 -12.35
CA LEU A 349 -17.31 15.89 -10.91
C LEU A 349 -18.73 16.41 -10.60
N HIS A 350 -19.23 17.39 -11.36
CA HIS A 350 -20.60 17.88 -11.21
C HIS A 350 -21.65 16.77 -11.41
N VAL A 351 -21.48 15.94 -12.44
CA VAL A 351 -22.37 14.80 -12.70
C VAL A 351 -22.30 13.78 -11.57
N LEU A 352 -21.12 13.51 -11.01
CA LEU A 352 -20.97 12.63 -9.84
C LEU A 352 -21.67 13.21 -8.61
N CYS A 353 -21.47 14.50 -8.30
CA CYS A 353 -22.12 15.17 -7.19
C CYS A 353 -23.65 15.18 -7.32
N PHE A 354 -24.16 15.51 -8.51
CA PHE A 354 -25.59 15.48 -8.81
C PHE A 354 -26.19 14.08 -8.62
N ARG A 355 -25.52 13.05 -9.14
CA ARG A 355 -25.95 11.66 -8.97
C ARG A 355 -25.91 11.23 -7.51
N LEU A 356 -24.86 11.59 -6.76
CA LEU A 356 -24.75 11.26 -5.34
C LEU A 356 -25.88 11.90 -4.53
N ARG A 357 -26.16 13.19 -4.75
CA ARG A 357 -27.31 13.88 -4.14
C ARG A 357 -28.64 13.19 -4.41
N ARG A 358 -28.82 12.67 -5.64
CA ARG A 358 -30.03 11.92 -6.01
C ARG A 358 -30.11 10.55 -5.32
N ILE A 359 -29.00 9.83 -5.23
CA ILE A 359 -28.90 8.54 -4.52
C ILE A 359 -29.20 8.73 -3.03
N LEU A 360 -28.61 9.75 -2.42
CA LEU A 360 -28.88 10.15 -1.03
C LEU A 360 -30.28 10.72 -0.84
N GLY A 361 -30.94 11.11 -1.93
CA GLY A 361 -32.28 11.68 -1.94
C GLY A 361 -32.40 12.98 -1.14
N ASN A 362 -31.30 13.69 -0.92
CA ASN A 362 -31.25 15.03 -0.34
C ASN A 362 -30.20 15.85 -1.11
N ARG A 363 -30.63 16.96 -1.72
CA ARG A 363 -29.78 17.82 -2.55
C ARG A 363 -28.72 18.56 -1.73
N GLU A 364 -28.99 18.79 -0.45
CA GLU A 364 -28.12 19.53 0.46
C GLU A 364 -27.10 18.64 1.16
N ALA A 365 -27.26 17.32 1.16
CA ALA A 365 -26.36 16.39 1.85
C ALA A 365 -24.88 16.52 1.45
N LEU A 366 -24.62 17.09 0.27
CA LEU A 366 -23.30 17.34 -0.27
C LEU A 366 -23.14 18.83 -0.60
N ALA A 367 -22.21 19.51 0.07
CA ALA A 367 -22.00 20.95 -0.07
C ALA A 367 -20.58 21.29 -0.56
N PHE A 368 -20.47 22.43 -1.25
CA PHE A 368 -19.21 23.08 -1.57
C PHE A 368 -19.04 24.30 -0.68
N TRP A 369 -17.87 24.45 -0.05
CA TRP A 369 -17.48 25.64 0.71
C TRP A 369 -15.97 25.81 0.62
N GLU A 370 -15.49 27.03 0.34
CA GLU A 370 -14.06 27.33 0.10
C GLU A 370 -13.39 26.31 -0.86
N ASP A 371 -14.04 26.03 -1.99
CA ASP A 371 -13.61 25.04 -2.99
C ASP A 371 -13.44 23.61 -2.46
N ARG A 372 -14.02 23.29 -1.31
CA ARG A 372 -14.01 21.94 -0.74
C ARG A 372 -15.38 21.30 -0.82
N LEU A 373 -15.40 20.04 -1.22
CA LEU A 373 -16.58 19.20 -1.20
C LEU A 373 -16.62 18.36 0.08
N PHE A 374 -17.75 18.35 0.78
CA PHE A 374 -17.94 17.59 2.01
C PHE A 374 -19.40 17.15 2.18
N PHE A 375 -19.59 16.14 3.02
CA PHE A 375 -20.92 15.81 3.53
C PHE A 375 -21.32 16.80 4.61
N ARG A 376 -22.54 17.33 4.52
CA ARG A 376 -23.11 18.19 5.56
C ARG A 376 -23.38 17.36 6.81
N GLN A 377 -22.69 17.66 7.91
CA GLN A 377 -22.71 16.83 9.13
C GLN A 377 -24.04 16.90 9.89
N ASP A 378 -24.84 17.94 9.65
CA ASP A 378 -26.21 18.07 10.14
C ASP A 378 -27.18 17.13 9.41
N LEU A 379 -26.88 16.75 8.17
CA LEU A 379 -27.72 15.89 7.32
C LEU A 379 -27.20 14.46 7.19
N VAL A 380 -25.89 14.27 7.31
CA VAL A 380 -25.19 12.99 7.15
C VAL A 380 -24.50 12.63 8.44
N ARG A 381 -24.78 11.44 8.95
CA ARG A 381 -24.13 10.84 10.12
C ARG A 381 -23.38 9.59 9.70
N THR A 382 -22.30 9.27 10.40
CA THR A 382 -21.55 8.04 10.17
C THR A 382 -21.36 7.22 11.43
N ASP A 383 -21.32 5.89 11.30
CA ASP A 383 -21.05 4.98 12.40
C ASP A 383 -19.66 5.21 13.02
N PHE A 384 -18.65 5.51 12.22
CA PHE A 384 -17.29 5.79 12.72
C PHE A 384 -17.20 7.09 13.52
N GLN A 385 -17.98 8.13 13.20
CA GLN A 385 -18.01 9.36 14.00
C GLN A 385 -18.72 9.12 15.33
N LEU A 386 -19.79 8.34 15.31
CA LEU A 386 -20.49 7.93 16.53
C LEU A 386 -19.56 7.07 17.40
N PHE A 387 -18.79 6.16 16.80
CA PHE A 387 -17.77 5.36 17.47
C PHE A 387 -16.74 6.26 18.16
N GLU A 388 -16.19 7.24 17.42
CA GLU A 388 -15.22 8.20 17.95
C GLU A 388 -15.78 9.01 19.12
N LYS A 389 -17.00 9.51 18.99
CA LYS A 389 -17.69 10.25 20.05
C LYS A 389 -17.83 9.41 21.33
N HIS A 390 -18.26 8.17 21.19
CA HIS A 390 -18.42 7.24 22.32
C HIS A 390 -17.08 6.82 22.92
N TYR A 391 -16.08 6.55 22.09
CA TYR A 391 -14.72 6.26 22.54
C TYR A 391 -14.14 7.40 23.38
N GLU A 392 -14.22 8.64 22.88
CA GLU A 392 -13.77 9.81 23.64
C GLU A 392 -14.61 10.04 24.90
N GLY A 393 -15.91 9.73 24.86
CA GLY A 393 -16.80 9.72 26.02
C GLY A 393 -16.29 8.79 27.12
N GLY A 394 -15.97 7.54 26.77
CA GLY A 394 -15.44 6.55 27.69
C GLY A 394 -14.08 6.92 28.25
N VAL A 395 -13.17 7.44 27.41
CA VAL A 395 -11.86 7.95 27.87
C VAL A 395 -12.02 9.11 28.87
N ARG A 396 -12.95 10.03 28.62
CA ARG A 396 -13.25 11.13 29.57
C ARG A 396 -13.86 10.60 30.88
N ALA A 397 -14.71 9.59 30.81
CA ALA A 397 -15.32 8.97 31.98
C ALA A 397 -14.27 8.28 32.87
N ILE A 398 -13.32 7.54 32.28
CA ILE A 398 -12.18 6.95 32.99
C ILE A 398 -11.38 8.03 33.73
N ARG A 399 -11.07 9.16 33.08
CA ARG A 399 -10.32 10.27 33.71
C ARG A 399 -11.05 10.94 34.86
N LYS A 400 -12.37 10.74 34.96
CA LYS A 400 -13.23 11.25 36.03
C LYS A 400 -13.58 10.17 37.05
N ASP A 401 -12.96 9.00 36.94
CA ASP A 401 -13.24 7.81 37.76
C ASP A 401 -14.72 7.36 37.71
N ASP A 402 -15.42 7.66 36.61
CA ASP A 402 -16.81 7.23 36.38
C ASP A 402 -16.82 5.94 35.55
N THR A 403 -16.57 4.82 36.21
CA THR A 403 -16.48 3.49 35.59
C THR A 403 -17.78 3.07 34.92
N GLU A 404 -18.95 3.40 35.48
CA GLU A 404 -20.24 3.03 34.89
C GLU A 404 -20.49 3.76 33.58
N LEU A 405 -20.20 5.06 33.53
CA LEU A 405 -20.28 5.82 32.29
C LEU A 405 -19.27 5.31 31.26
N ALA A 406 -18.04 4.99 31.69
CA ALA A 406 -17.02 4.44 30.80
C ALA A 406 -17.48 3.12 30.14
N ILE A 407 -18.05 2.20 30.92
CA ILE A 407 -18.62 0.95 30.40
C ILE A 407 -19.72 1.24 29.38
N ARG A 408 -20.68 2.12 29.71
CA ARG A 408 -21.79 2.46 28.79
C ARG A 408 -21.32 3.05 27.47
N GLU A 409 -20.38 3.99 27.54
CA GLU A 409 -19.80 4.64 26.37
C GLU A 409 -19.02 3.64 25.50
N PHE A 410 -18.16 2.83 26.10
CA PHE A 410 -17.40 1.82 25.36
C PHE A 410 -18.26 0.69 24.79
N ARG A 411 -19.33 0.28 25.47
CA ARG A 411 -20.34 -0.65 24.91
C ARG A 411 -21.03 -0.06 23.70
N SER A 412 -21.37 1.22 23.76
CA SER A 412 -21.97 1.95 22.63
C SER A 412 -21.00 2.02 21.45
N ALA A 413 -19.73 2.35 21.69
CA ALA A 413 -18.68 2.31 20.66
C ALA A 413 -18.53 0.91 20.05
N ARG A 414 -18.35 -0.13 20.88
CA ARG A 414 -18.25 -1.53 20.43
C ARG A 414 -19.42 -1.93 19.52
N SER A 415 -20.65 -1.55 19.87
CA SER A 415 -21.86 -1.94 19.12
C SER A 415 -21.89 -1.40 17.68
N LEU A 416 -21.15 -0.34 17.40
CA LEU A 416 -21.02 0.25 16.06
C LEU A 416 -20.01 -0.50 15.18
N TYR A 417 -19.10 -1.27 15.79
CA TYR A 417 -18.09 -2.03 15.08
C TYR A 417 -18.68 -3.35 14.57
N ARG A 418 -18.87 -3.44 13.25
CA ARG A 418 -19.37 -4.65 12.57
C ARG A 418 -18.31 -5.35 11.73
N GLY A 419 -17.16 -4.70 11.57
CA GLY A 419 -16.02 -5.12 10.75
C GLY A 419 -15.06 -3.96 10.57
N ASP A 420 -13.92 -4.22 9.92
CA ASP A 420 -12.89 -3.21 9.68
C ASP A 420 -13.43 -2.01 8.91
N PHE A 421 -12.84 -0.83 9.17
CA PHE A 421 -13.18 0.36 8.41
C PHE A 421 -12.88 0.14 6.92
N PHE A 422 -13.93 0.19 6.11
CA PHE A 422 -13.93 -0.23 4.70
C PHE A 422 -13.49 -1.70 4.48
N ASP A 423 -14.10 -2.66 5.19
CA ASP A 423 -13.85 -4.09 4.98
C ASP A 423 -14.03 -4.55 3.52
N PHE A 424 -14.89 -3.86 2.76
CA PHE A 424 -15.18 -4.10 1.35
C PHE A 424 -14.09 -3.60 0.41
N ASP A 425 -13.15 -2.77 0.90
CA ASP A 425 -11.98 -2.31 0.17
C ASP A 425 -10.79 -2.06 1.13
N PRO A 426 -10.22 -3.14 1.71
CA PRO A 426 -9.22 -3.06 2.77
C PRO A 426 -7.88 -2.49 2.30
N TYR A 427 -7.69 -2.30 0.99
CA TYR A 427 -6.45 -1.78 0.39
C TYR A 427 -6.54 -0.34 -0.07
N PHE A 428 -7.65 0.35 0.22
CA PHE A 428 -7.76 1.75 -0.08
C PHE A 428 -6.74 2.56 0.78
N PRO A 429 -5.65 3.10 0.23
CA PRO A 429 -4.51 3.58 1.04
C PRO A 429 -4.87 4.73 1.99
N GLU A 430 -5.79 5.60 1.56
CA GLU A 430 -6.24 6.76 2.32
C GLU A 430 -6.93 6.35 3.64
N SER A 431 -7.45 5.12 3.71
CA SER A 431 -8.16 4.60 4.88
C SER A 431 -7.27 3.92 5.91
N GLU A 432 -5.96 3.72 5.64
CA GLU A 432 -5.04 3.04 6.57
C GLU A 432 -4.95 3.73 7.93
N MET A 433 -4.80 5.07 7.95
CA MET A 433 -4.69 5.81 9.21
C MET A 433 -5.98 5.71 10.04
N ARG A 434 -7.14 5.70 9.36
CA ARG A 434 -8.45 5.57 10.01
C ARG A 434 -8.63 4.16 10.57
N ARG A 435 -8.32 3.12 9.78
CA ARG A 435 -8.32 1.72 10.23
C ARG A 435 -7.45 1.54 11.47
N GLU A 436 -6.22 2.03 11.42
CA GLU A 436 -5.28 1.87 12.55
C GLU A 436 -5.75 2.62 13.80
N TYR A 437 -6.31 3.82 13.64
CA TYR A 437 -6.92 4.55 14.75
C TYR A 437 -8.08 3.76 15.37
N ILE A 438 -9.04 3.31 14.56
CA ILE A 438 -10.20 2.53 15.03
C ILE A 438 -9.75 1.23 15.69
N ARG A 439 -8.77 0.53 15.09
CA ARG A 439 -8.20 -0.71 15.64
C ARG A 439 -7.60 -0.48 17.02
N LYS A 440 -6.77 0.55 17.20
CA LYS A 440 -6.19 0.89 18.50
C LYS A 440 -7.25 1.24 19.54
N SER A 441 -8.23 2.07 19.15
CA SER A 441 -9.36 2.41 20.02
C SER A 441 -10.16 1.19 20.45
N LEU A 442 -10.40 0.24 19.54
CA LEU A 442 -11.09 -1.02 19.85
C LEU A 442 -10.29 -1.91 20.80
N ILE A 443 -8.96 -2.01 20.62
CA ILE A 443 -8.10 -2.75 21.55
C ILE A 443 -8.19 -2.15 22.97
N GLU A 444 -8.16 -0.81 23.09
CA GLU A 444 -8.33 -0.14 24.38
C GLU A 444 -9.73 -0.39 24.98
N ILE A 445 -10.78 -0.32 24.15
CA ILE A 445 -12.16 -0.65 24.55
C ILE A 445 -12.25 -2.09 25.06
N PHE A 446 -11.78 -3.08 24.29
CA PHE A 446 -11.90 -4.48 24.63
C PHE A 446 -11.09 -4.82 25.88
N ARG A 447 -9.89 -4.25 26.03
CA ARG A 447 -9.10 -4.41 27.26
C ARG A 447 -9.89 -3.96 28.48
N PHE A 448 -10.43 -2.74 28.44
CA PHE A 448 -11.21 -2.20 29.55
C PHE A 448 -12.47 -3.02 29.82
N LEU A 449 -13.26 -3.33 28.78
CA LEU A 449 -14.51 -4.07 28.95
C LEU A 449 -14.26 -5.49 29.49
N CYS A 450 -13.23 -6.20 29.01
CA CYS A 450 -12.89 -7.52 29.51
C CYS A 450 -12.45 -7.47 30.99
N GLU A 451 -11.64 -6.48 31.39
CA GLU A 451 -11.27 -6.28 32.79
C GLU A 451 -12.51 -6.06 33.67
N GLN A 452 -13.44 -5.21 33.23
CA GLN A 452 -14.66 -4.90 33.98
C GLN A 452 -15.63 -6.09 34.03
N ASP A 453 -15.80 -6.82 32.94
CA ASP A 453 -16.68 -7.98 32.88
C ASP A 453 -16.15 -9.14 33.73
N GLY A 454 -14.84 -9.40 33.69
CA GLY A 454 -14.19 -10.40 34.54
C GLY A 454 -14.40 -10.09 36.01
N ALA A 455 -14.10 -8.84 36.43
CA ALA A 455 -14.30 -8.39 37.81
C ALA A 455 -15.77 -8.46 38.28
N ARG A 456 -16.74 -8.31 37.37
CA ARG A 456 -18.19 -8.35 37.65
C ARG A 456 -18.83 -9.71 37.41
N ASN A 457 -18.03 -10.73 37.11
CA ASN A 457 -18.49 -12.07 36.78
C ASN A 457 -19.51 -12.12 35.63
N LYS A 458 -19.31 -11.31 34.59
CA LYS A 458 -20.15 -11.24 33.38
C LYS A 458 -19.55 -12.10 32.26
N MET A 459 -19.52 -13.40 32.49
CA MET A 459 -18.71 -14.33 31.70
C MET A 459 -19.17 -14.47 30.24
N GLU A 460 -20.46 -14.34 29.95
CA GLU A 460 -20.95 -14.33 28.57
C GLU A 460 -20.47 -13.10 27.79
N MET A 461 -20.49 -11.92 28.43
CA MET A 461 -20.00 -10.69 27.80
C MET A 461 -18.47 -10.73 27.64
N LEU A 462 -17.76 -11.25 28.65
CA LEU A 462 -16.31 -11.47 28.60
C LEU A 462 -15.94 -12.40 27.44
N LEU A 463 -16.70 -13.48 27.24
CA LEU A 463 -16.47 -14.43 26.15
C LEU A 463 -16.64 -13.76 24.78
N GLU A 464 -17.70 -12.99 24.59
CA GLU A 464 -17.95 -12.29 23.33
C GLU A 464 -16.89 -11.22 23.02
N ASP A 465 -16.52 -10.43 24.03
CA ASP A 465 -15.54 -9.33 23.88
C ASP A 465 -14.13 -9.86 23.64
N SER A 466 -13.70 -10.85 24.41
CA SER A 466 -12.42 -11.51 24.20
C SER A 466 -12.35 -12.18 22.82
N ALA A 467 -13.43 -12.82 22.36
CA ALA A 467 -13.48 -13.38 21.01
C ALA A 467 -13.41 -12.30 19.91
N ALA A 468 -14.04 -11.14 20.13
CA ALA A 468 -13.96 -10.02 19.20
C ALA A 468 -12.56 -9.38 19.20
N TRP A 469 -11.90 -9.31 20.35
CA TRP A 469 -10.53 -8.84 20.47
C TRP A 469 -9.54 -9.79 19.78
N ILE A 470 -9.67 -11.10 19.97
CA ILE A 470 -8.84 -12.11 19.27
C ILE A 470 -8.99 -11.99 17.75
N ARG A 471 -10.20 -11.72 17.22
CA ARG A 471 -10.37 -11.49 15.78
C ARG A 471 -9.66 -10.24 15.26
N LEU A 472 -9.42 -9.27 16.14
CA LEU A 472 -8.75 -8.00 15.81
C LEU A 472 -7.22 -8.12 15.91
N ASP A 473 -6.74 -8.91 16.87
CA ASP A 473 -5.33 -9.18 17.13
C ASP A 473 -5.19 -10.58 17.75
N ASP A 474 -4.94 -11.59 16.91
CA ASP A 474 -4.86 -13.00 17.32
C ASP A 474 -3.55 -13.35 18.02
N LEU A 475 -2.58 -12.44 18.01
CA LEU A 475 -1.29 -12.56 18.69
C LEU A 475 -1.30 -11.94 20.10
N GLU A 476 -2.36 -11.23 20.49
CA GLU A 476 -2.49 -10.63 21.82
C GLU A 476 -2.90 -11.69 22.85
N GLU A 477 -1.91 -12.31 23.50
CA GLU A 477 -2.12 -13.38 24.49
C GLU A 477 -3.07 -12.98 25.63
N ARG A 478 -3.10 -11.69 26.01
CA ARG A 478 -4.02 -11.23 27.06
C ARG A 478 -5.50 -11.40 26.68
N ALA A 479 -5.84 -11.20 25.41
CA ALA A 479 -7.20 -11.43 24.91
C ALA A 479 -7.58 -12.91 25.05
N TRP A 480 -6.64 -13.81 24.75
CA TRP A 480 -6.81 -15.25 24.94
C TRP A 480 -6.97 -15.66 26.40
N ARG A 481 -6.22 -15.05 27.33
CA ARG A 481 -6.38 -15.31 28.77
C ARG A 481 -7.79 -14.97 29.26
N PHE A 482 -8.35 -13.82 28.86
CA PHE A 482 -9.75 -13.49 29.15
C PHE A 482 -10.73 -14.48 28.52
N HIS A 483 -10.44 -14.94 27.30
CA HIS A 483 -11.27 -15.93 26.62
C HIS A 483 -11.27 -17.28 27.34
N PHE A 484 -10.10 -17.72 27.82
CA PHE A 484 -9.94 -18.93 28.62
C PHE A 484 -10.65 -18.84 29.96
N GLU A 485 -10.54 -17.70 30.64
CA GLU A 485 -11.26 -17.43 31.89
C GLU A 485 -12.77 -17.58 31.69
N ALA A 486 -13.33 -16.90 30.68
CA ALA A 486 -14.75 -16.98 30.37
C ALA A 486 -15.19 -18.41 30.04
N LEU A 487 -14.45 -19.14 29.19
CA LEU A 487 -14.77 -20.52 28.85
C LEU A 487 -14.74 -21.45 30.06
N LEU A 488 -13.79 -21.28 30.98
CA LEU A 488 -13.71 -22.10 32.19
C LEU A 488 -14.87 -21.82 33.15
N GLN A 489 -15.24 -20.56 33.35
CA GLN A 489 -16.35 -20.19 34.23
C GLN A 489 -17.71 -20.60 33.65
N LEU A 490 -17.82 -20.70 32.33
CA LEU A 490 -19.00 -21.20 31.61
C LEU A 490 -19.02 -22.74 31.44
N ASP A 491 -18.10 -23.47 32.09
CA ASP A 491 -17.97 -24.93 32.00
C ASP A 491 -17.72 -25.47 30.57
N ARG A 492 -17.12 -24.66 29.70
CA ARG A 492 -16.79 -24.98 28.30
C ARG A 492 -15.34 -25.46 28.14
N ARG A 493 -14.87 -26.30 29.07
CA ARG A 493 -13.47 -26.76 29.14
C ARG A 493 -12.96 -27.42 27.85
N GLY A 494 -13.77 -28.26 27.20
CA GLY A 494 -13.37 -28.93 25.96
C GLY A 494 -13.15 -27.95 24.79
N GLU A 495 -13.81 -26.80 24.81
CA GLU A 495 -13.55 -25.72 23.86
C GLU A 495 -12.31 -24.93 24.25
N ALA A 496 -12.11 -24.64 25.54
CA ALA A 496 -10.91 -23.99 26.04
C ALA A 496 -9.63 -24.75 25.62
N LEU A 497 -9.60 -26.08 25.77
CA LEU A 497 -8.48 -26.91 25.33
C LEU A 497 -8.18 -26.78 23.83
N ARG A 498 -9.22 -26.76 22.98
CA ARG A 498 -9.05 -26.56 21.53
C ARG A 498 -8.47 -25.18 21.23
N LYS A 499 -8.94 -24.15 21.94
CA LYS A 499 -8.43 -22.78 21.80
C LYS A 499 -6.99 -22.62 22.31
N CYS A 500 -6.56 -23.37 23.32
CA CYS A 500 -5.16 -23.38 23.75
C CYS A 500 -4.22 -23.90 22.66
N GLU A 501 -4.60 -24.98 21.97
CA GLU A 501 -3.80 -25.53 20.87
C GLU A 501 -3.82 -24.61 19.64
N GLU A 502 -4.94 -23.92 19.38
CA GLU A 502 -5.04 -22.88 18.35
C GLU A 502 -4.06 -21.74 18.62
N LEU A 503 -4.04 -21.19 19.84
CA LEU A 503 -3.10 -20.13 20.24
C LEU A 503 -1.63 -20.57 20.07
N ARG A 504 -1.27 -21.76 20.57
CA ARG A 504 0.09 -22.31 20.42
C ARG A 504 0.49 -22.41 18.95
N SER A 505 -0.41 -22.90 18.11
CA SER A 505 -0.17 -23.04 16.69
C SER A 505 0.05 -21.69 16.00
N ILE A 506 -0.75 -20.68 16.34
CA ILE A 506 -0.66 -19.34 15.74
C ILE A 506 0.64 -18.64 16.17
N LEU A 507 0.98 -18.63 17.47
CA LEU A 507 2.21 -18.00 17.98
C LEU A 507 3.47 -18.65 17.38
N TRP A 508 3.50 -19.99 17.31
CA TRP A 508 4.62 -20.69 16.71
C TRP A 508 4.76 -20.39 15.22
N LYS A 509 3.64 -20.36 14.49
CA LYS A 509 3.66 -20.13 13.03
C LYS A 509 4.03 -18.70 12.65
N GLU A 510 3.48 -17.71 13.35
CA GLU A 510 3.64 -16.30 12.97
C GLU A 510 4.87 -15.64 13.63
N LEU A 511 5.23 -16.05 14.85
CA LEU A 511 6.31 -15.45 15.64
C LEU A 511 7.47 -16.41 15.98
N GLY A 512 7.24 -17.73 15.90
CA GLY A 512 8.26 -18.73 16.28
C GLY A 512 8.55 -18.77 17.78
N VAL A 513 7.57 -18.37 18.61
CA VAL A 513 7.69 -18.32 20.07
C VAL A 513 6.66 -19.22 20.74
N GLU A 514 6.98 -19.66 21.95
CA GLU A 514 6.02 -20.30 22.87
C GLU A 514 5.18 -19.23 23.60
N PRO A 515 3.99 -19.60 24.13
CA PRO A 515 3.17 -18.69 24.92
C PRO A 515 3.89 -18.13 26.15
N GLU A 516 3.51 -16.93 26.58
CA GLU A 516 3.94 -16.31 27.83
C GLU A 516 3.68 -17.19 29.05
N THR A 517 4.50 -17.04 30.11
CA THR A 517 4.37 -17.79 31.37
C THR A 517 2.95 -17.72 31.95
N GLU A 518 2.37 -16.52 32.01
CA GLU A 518 1.00 -16.31 32.49
C GLU A 518 -0.05 -17.08 31.64
N THR A 519 0.18 -17.19 30.32
CA THR A 519 -0.69 -17.95 29.42
C THR A 519 -0.51 -19.45 29.64
N LEU A 520 0.72 -19.92 29.84
CA LEU A 520 1.01 -21.31 30.18
C LEU A 520 0.34 -21.72 31.49
N ASP A 521 0.34 -20.86 32.51
CA ASP A 521 -0.37 -21.09 33.76
C ASP A 521 -1.88 -21.26 33.54
N TRP A 522 -2.48 -20.45 32.68
CA TRP A 522 -3.88 -20.62 32.29
C TRP A 522 -4.12 -21.94 31.56
N ILE A 523 -3.27 -22.31 30.61
CA ILE A 523 -3.36 -23.58 29.90
C ILE A 523 -3.29 -24.76 30.88
N GLU A 524 -2.39 -24.69 31.86
CA GLU A 524 -2.27 -25.75 32.86
C GLU A 524 -3.50 -25.82 33.78
N ARG A 525 -4.08 -24.67 34.18
CA ARG A 525 -5.35 -24.64 34.93
C ARG A 525 -6.50 -25.28 34.15
N ILE A 526 -6.57 -25.05 32.83
CA ILE A 526 -7.57 -25.69 31.96
C ILE A 526 -7.33 -27.21 31.86
N ARG A 527 -6.06 -27.64 31.80
CA ARG A 527 -5.67 -29.05 31.73
C ARG A 527 -5.87 -29.81 33.03
N SER A 528 -5.60 -29.21 34.18
CA SER A 528 -5.80 -29.80 35.51
C SER A 528 -7.27 -29.76 35.96
N GLY A 529 -8.06 -28.83 35.40
CA GLY A 529 -9.46 -28.65 35.79
C GLY A 529 -9.62 -27.94 37.14
N THR A 530 -8.57 -27.29 37.63
CA THR A 530 -8.62 -26.54 38.89
C THR A 530 -9.35 -25.22 38.70
N VAL A 531 -10.68 -25.26 38.83
CA VAL A 531 -11.52 -24.05 38.89
C VAL A 531 -11.35 -23.45 40.29
N SER A 532 -10.64 -22.33 40.39
CA SER A 532 -10.76 -21.49 41.59
C SER A 532 -12.12 -20.79 41.46
N ARG A 533 -13.13 -21.35 42.13
CA ARG A 533 -14.43 -20.69 42.30
C ARG A 533 -14.20 -19.56 43.30
N ALA A 534 -14.26 -18.31 42.81
CA ALA A 534 -14.32 -17.14 43.66
C ALA A 534 -15.75 -16.94 44.18
#